data_AF-A0A1H0BHB7-F1
#
_entry.id   AF-A0A1H0BHB7-F1
#
_cell.length_a   1.000
_cell.length_b   1.000
_cell.length_c   1.000
_cell.angle_alpha   90.00
_cell.angle_beta   90.00
_cell.angle_gamma   90.00
#
_symmetry.space_group_name_H-M   'P 1'
#
loop_
_entity.id
_entity.type
_entity.pdbx_description
1 polymer ?
#
loop_
_entity_poly.entity_id
_entity_poly.type
_entity_poly.pdbx_seq_one_letter_code
_entity_poly.pdbx_strand_id
1 'polypeptide(L)' 'MKQFACGDVVPSCGRTFAAPTEDDILTAVAGHARDDHGLIDTPASLVDQVRAAIRTA' A
#
# COMPACT_ATOMS: atom_id res chain seq x y z
N MET A 1 1.42 3.13 -15.66
CA MET A 1 1.65 3.67 -14.30
C MET A 1 1.07 2.68 -13.29
N LYS A 2 1.48 2.68 -12.02
CA LYS A 2 0.91 1.79 -10.99
C LYS A 2 0.04 2.59 -10.04
N GLN A 3 -1.07 1.98 -9.61
CA GLN A 3 -2.01 2.56 -8.67
C GLN A 3 -2.43 1.55 -7.60
N PHE A 4 -2.67 2.04 -6.39
CA PHE A 4 -3.13 1.25 -5.26
C PHE A 4 -4.03 2.09 -4.36
N ALA A 5 -5.08 1.49 -3.82
CA ALA A 5 -5.93 2.08 -2.80
C ALA A 5 -5.80 1.25 -1.51
N CYS A 6 -5.43 1.89 -0.41
CA CYS A 6 -5.32 1.22 0.89
C CYS A 6 -6.64 0.56 1.29
N GLY A 7 -7.77 1.16 0.89
CA GLY A 7 -9.12 0.63 1.07
C GLY A 7 -9.38 -0.76 0.49
N ASP A 8 -8.62 -1.20 -0.53
CA ASP A 8 -8.71 -2.57 -1.06
C ASP A 8 -8.21 -3.63 -0.04
N VAL A 9 -7.39 -3.22 0.94
CA VAL A 9 -6.80 -4.11 1.96
C VAL A 9 -7.33 -3.77 3.36
N VAL A 10 -7.47 -2.47 3.67
CA VAL A 10 -7.95 -1.95 4.96
C VAL A 10 -9.19 -1.08 4.70
N PRO A 11 -10.43 -1.61 4.84
CA PRO A 11 -11.65 -0.94 4.41
C PRO A 11 -11.96 0.39 5.12
N SER A 12 -11.23 0.74 6.18
CA SER A 12 -11.34 2.02 6.88
C SER A 12 -10.35 3.09 6.40
N CYS A 13 -9.46 2.78 5.45
CA CYS A 13 -8.46 3.72 4.93
C CYS A 13 -8.81 4.18 3.51
N GLY A 14 -8.98 5.49 3.32
CA GLY A 14 -9.26 6.10 2.01
C GLY A 14 -8.02 6.52 1.21
N ARG A 15 -6.80 6.22 1.69
CA ARG A 15 -5.55 6.67 1.06
C ARG A 15 -5.35 5.95 -0.28
N THR A 16 -4.97 6.71 -1.32
CA THR A 16 -4.58 6.18 -2.63
C THR A 16 -3.14 6.55 -2.97
N PHE A 17 -2.50 5.71 -3.77
CA PHE A 17 -1.10 5.82 -4.16
C PHE A 17 -1.00 5.63 -5.67
N ALA A 18 -0.17 6.44 -6.31
CA ALA A 18 0.18 6.31 -7.72
C ALA A 18 1.68 6.51 -7.89
N ALA A 19 2.34 5.58 -8.58
CA ALA A 19 3.79 5.60 -8.73
C ALA A 19 4.25 4.88 -10.01
N PRO A 20 5.51 5.04 -10.44
CA PRO A 20 6.01 4.41 -11.67
C PRO A 20 6.10 2.88 -11.58
N THR A 21 6.43 2.35 -10.40
CA THR A 21 6.66 0.92 -10.17
C THR A 21 5.89 0.41 -8.95
N GLU A 22 5.79 -0.91 -8.84
CA GLU A 22 5.18 -1.57 -7.67
C GLU A 22 5.98 -1.31 -6.39
N ASP A 23 7.31 -1.33 -6.48
CA ASP A 23 8.22 -1.09 -5.36
C ASP A 23 8.07 0.33 -4.78
N ASP A 24 7.84 1.31 -5.65
CA ASP A 24 7.60 2.70 -5.26
C ASP A 24 6.26 2.85 -4.53
N ILE A 25 5.21 2.11 -4.95
CA ILE A 25 3.96 1.99 -4.18
C ILE A 25 4.22 1.36 -2.82
N LEU A 26 4.96 0.24 -2.75
CA LEU A 26 5.21 -0.45 -1.48
C LEU A 26 5.98 0.43 -0.49
N THR A 27 6.95 1.19 -0.97
CA THR A 27 7.69 2.16 -0.15
C THR A 27 6.76 3.25 0.40
N ALA A 28 5.89 3.81 -0.44
CA ALA A 28 4.93 4.83 -0.01
C ALA A 28 3.88 4.28 0.98
N VAL A 29 3.39 3.06 0.75
CA VAL A 29 2.44 2.37 1.63
C VAL A 29 3.08 2.06 2.98
N ALA A 30 4.33 1.58 3.02
CA ALA A 30 5.06 1.32 4.26
C ALA A 30 5.26 2.61 5.07
N GLY A 31 5.59 3.73 4.41
CA GLY A 31 5.67 5.05 5.04
C GLY A 31 4.35 5.47 5.67
N HIS A 32 3.24 5.35 4.94
CA HIS A 32 1.90 5.63 5.46
C HIS A 32 1.51 4.71 6.61
N ALA A 33 1.72 3.40 6.49
CA ALA A 33 1.39 2.45 7.55
C ALA A 33 2.14 2.75 8.86
N ARG A 34 3.40 3.18 8.75
CA ARG A 34 4.20 3.60 9.91
C ARG A 34 3.70 4.92 10.52
N ASP A 35 3.44 5.93 9.69
CA ASP A 35 3.14 7.29 10.15
C ASP A 35 1.70 7.46 10.65
N ASP A 36 0.71 6.96 9.90
CA ASP A 36 -0.72 7.09 10.24
C ASP A 36 -1.20 5.99 11.21
N HIS A 37 -0.59 4.80 11.18
CA HIS A 37 -1.08 3.64 11.92
C HIS A 37 -0.11 3.08 12.96
N GLY A 38 1.12 3.62 13.04
CA GLY A 38 2.15 3.10 13.93
C GLY A 38 2.57 1.66 13.60
N LEU A 39 2.27 1.19 12.39
CA LEU A 39 2.58 -0.18 11.95
C LEU A 39 4.04 -0.25 11.50
N ILE A 40 4.93 -0.44 12.48
CA ILE A 40 6.38 -0.52 12.24
C ILE A 40 6.75 -1.89 11.65
N ASP A 41 6.07 -2.95 12.10
CA ASP A 41 6.24 -4.30 11.56
C ASP A 41 5.08 -4.60 10.60
N THR A 42 5.38 -4.62 9.31
CA THR A 42 4.40 -4.97 8.27
C THR A 42 4.54 -6.45 7.95
N PRO A 43 3.58 -7.31 8.33
CA PRO A 43 3.71 -8.74 8.09
C PRO A 43 3.75 -9.03 6.58
N ALA A 44 4.53 -10.04 6.17
CA ALA A 44 4.70 -10.40 4.76
C ALA A 44 3.36 -10.68 4.03
N SER A 45 2.36 -11.21 4.74
CA SER A 45 1.02 -11.41 4.19
C SER A 45 0.29 -10.09 3.88
N LEU A 46 0.55 -9.01 4.62
CA LEU A 46 0.00 -7.70 4.28
C LEU A 46 0.68 -7.12 3.05
N VAL A 47 2.01 -7.29 2.95
CA VAL A 47 2.76 -6.89 1.74
C VAL A 47 2.23 -7.63 0.51
N ASP A 48 1.99 -8.94 0.61
CA ASP A 48 1.44 -9.74 -0.49
C ASP A 48 0.04 -9.27 -0.92
N GLN A 49 -0.83 -8.95 0.05
CA GLN A 49 -2.15 -8.38 -0.22
C GLN A 49 -2.07 -7.02 -0.93
N VAL A 50 -1.15 -6.14 -0.49
CA VAL A 50 -0.91 -4.85 -1.16
C VAL A 50 -0.44 -5.08 -2.59
N ARG A 51 0.51 -6.00 -2.81
CA ARG A 51 1.01 -6.35 -4.16
C ARG A 51 -0.10 -6.87 -5.07
N ALA A 52 -0.93 -7.77 -4.57
CA ALA A 52 -2.06 -8.31 -5.32
C ALA A 52 -3.12 -7.25 -5.68
N ALA A 53 -3.25 -6.20 -4.87
CA ALA A 53 -4.18 -5.10 -5.10
C ALA A 53 -3.62 -3.97 -5.97
N ILE A 54 -2.33 -3.98 -6.32
CA ILE A 54 -1.73 -2.98 -7.22
C ILE A 54 -2.23 -3.20 -8.64
N ARG A 55 -2.80 -2.15 -9.23
CA ARG A 55 -3.33 -2.16 -10.58
C ARG A 55 -2.47 -1.33 -11.51
N THR A 56 -2.42 -1.75 -12.78
CA THR A 56 -1.82 -0.91 -13.83
C THR A 56 -2.88 0.06 -14.33
N ALA A 57 -2.48 1.33 -14.44
CA ALA A 57 -3.25 2.42 -15.02
C ALA A 57 -2.60 2.91 -16.31
#